data_AF-A0A958N7C1-F1
#
_entry.id   AF-A0A958N7C1-F1
#
_cell.length_a   1.000
_cell.length_b   1.000
_cell.length_c   1.000
_cell.angle_alpha   90.00
_cell.angle_beta   90.00
_cell.angle_gamma   90.00
#
_symmetry.space_group_name_H-M   'P 1'
#
loop_
_entity.id
_entity.type
_entity.pdbx_description
1 polymer ?
#
loop_
_entity_poly.entity_id
_entity_poly.type
_entity_poly.pdbx_seq_one_letter_code
_entity_poly.pdbx_strand_id
1 'polypeptide(L)' 'FVFIGAKNVLKNTEKIYFETNEQNYHRYGYSVQDVLKLLSNYNFKFYNYLDYKWVPFNSKSPPPNNLLAKRN' A
#
# COMPACT_ATOMS: atom_id res chain seq x y z
N PHE A 1 -14.79 -8.86 -13.07
CA PHE A 1 -13.57 -9.57 -13.48
C PHE A 1 -12.31 -9.05 -12.77
N VAL A 2 -12.05 -7.73 -12.77
CA VAL A 2 -10.86 -7.10 -12.15
C VAL A 2 -10.69 -7.40 -10.66
N PHE A 3 -11.77 -7.37 -9.86
CA PHE A 3 -11.69 -7.62 -8.42
C PHE A 3 -11.29 -9.05 -8.04
N ILE A 4 -11.74 -10.08 -8.79
CA ILE A 4 -11.36 -11.47 -8.52
C ILE A 4 -9.88 -11.68 -8.84
N GLY A 5 -9.41 -11.10 -9.95
CA GLY A 5 -7.98 -11.09 -10.31
C GLY A 5 -7.13 -10.41 -9.25
N ALA A 6 -7.52 -9.20 -8.81
CA ALA A 6 -6.82 -8.48 -7.74
C ALA A 6 -6.74 -9.27 -6.43
N LYS A 7 -7.83 -9.96 -6.03
CA LYS A 7 -7.84 -10.83 -4.84
C LYS A 7 -6.84 -11.98 -4.96
N ASN A 8 -6.78 -12.64 -6.12
CA ASN A 8 -5.85 -13.76 -6.33
C ASN A 8 -4.39 -13.28 -6.40
N VAL A 9 -4.14 -12.11 -6.98
CA VAL A 9 -2.79 -11.50 -6.99
C VAL A 9 -2.36 -11.17 -5.56
N LEU A 10 -3.19 -10.44 -4.79
CA LEU A 10 -2.87 -10.06 -3.40
C LEU A 10 -2.62 -11.28 -2.49
N LYS A 11 -3.39 -12.36 -2.67
CA LYS A 11 -3.18 -13.64 -1.95
C LYS A 11 -1.85 -14.32 -2.24
N ASN A 12 -1.20 -14.01 -3.35
CA ASN A 12 0.09 -14.60 -3.73
C ASN A 12 1.23 -13.59 -3.71
N THR A 13 0.96 -12.34 -3.33
CA THR A 13 1.96 -11.28 -3.32
C THR A 13 2.61 -11.18 -1.93
N GLU A 14 3.94 -11.18 -1.90
CA GLU A 14 4.71 -10.99 -0.66
C GLU A 14 5.02 -9.51 -0.41
N LYS A 15 5.24 -8.74 -1.47
CA LYS A 15 5.72 -7.36 -1.41
C LYS A 15 5.06 -6.52 -2.50
N ILE A 16 4.67 -5.30 -2.16
CA ILE A 16 4.08 -4.32 -3.08
C ILE A 16 4.81 -3.00 -2.89
N TYR A 17 5.18 -2.36 -3.99
CA TYR A 17 5.65 -0.98 -4.01
C TYR A 17 4.57 -0.11 -4.65
N PHE A 18 4.22 1.01 -4.03
CA PHE A 18 3.21 1.92 -4.56
C PHE A 18 3.45 3.37 -4.14
N GLU A 19 3.05 4.28 -5.01
CA GLU A 19 3.10 5.73 -4.77
C GLU A 19 1.91 6.15 -3.90
N THR A 20 2.06 7.18 -3.08
CA THR A 20 1.00 7.69 -2.17
C THR A 20 0.47 9.05 -2.58
N ASN A 21 0.75 9.50 -3.81
CA ASN A 21 0.24 10.76 -4.31
C ASN A 21 -1.30 10.70 -4.45
N GLU A 22 -2.03 11.45 -3.62
CA GLU A 22 -3.51 11.47 -3.58
C GLU A 22 -4.14 11.80 -4.95
N GLN A 23 -3.45 12.56 -5.80
CA GLN A 23 -3.94 12.87 -7.15
C GLN A 23 -4.13 11.60 -8.01
N ASN A 24 -3.29 10.58 -7.80
CA ASN A 24 -3.39 9.31 -8.52
C ASN A 24 -4.65 8.52 -8.14
N TYR A 25 -5.18 8.73 -6.95
CA TYR A 25 -6.27 7.96 -6.36
C TYR A 25 -7.63 8.64 -6.54
N HIS A 26 -7.67 9.98 -6.40
CA HIS A 26 -8.89 10.76 -6.56
C HIS A 26 -9.59 10.55 -7.92
N ARG A 27 -8.81 10.34 -8.99
CA ARG A 27 -9.35 10.06 -10.34
C ARG A 27 -10.26 8.81 -10.36
N TYR A 28 -10.06 7.89 -9.43
CA TYR A 28 -10.78 6.64 -9.33
C TYR A 28 -11.77 6.58 -8.16
N GLY A 29 -11.97 7.70 -7.45
CA GLY A 29 -12.96 7.81 -6.37
C GLY A 29 -12.58 7.10 -5.07
N TYR A 30 -11.28 6.88 -4.82
CA TYR A 30 -10.77 6.36 -3.55
C TYR A 30 -9.52 7.15 -3.11
N SER A 31 -9.08 6.96 -1.86
CA SER A 31 -7.89 7.62 -1.31
C SER A 31 -6.75 6.65 -0.99
N VAL A 32 -5.59 7.18 -0.61
CA VAL A 32 -4.49 6.35 -0.07
C VAL A 32 -4.94 5.54 1.15
N GLN A 33 -5.79 6.12 2.02
CA GLN A 33 -6.27 5.41 3.21
C GLN A 33 -7.08 4.17 2.85
N ASP A 34 -7.85 4.19 1.75
CA ASP A 34 -8.59 3.02 1.28
C ASP A 34 -7.65 1.89 0.86
N VAL A 35 -6.53 2.22 0.19
CA VAL A 35 -5.49 1.26 -0.20
C VAL A 35 -4.81 0.66 1.04
N LEU A 36 -4.43 1.51 2.00
CA LEU A 36 -3.81 1.05 3.25
C LEU A 36 -4.76 0.13 4.03
N LYS A 37 -6.05 0.47 4.10
CA LYS A 37 -7.07 -0.37 4.74
C LYS A 37 -7.25 -1.69 4.01
N LEU A 38 -7.31 -1.67 2.67
CA LEU A 38 -7.41 -2.88 1.85
C LEU A 38 -6.21 -3.80 2.11
N LEU A 39 -4.98 -3.29 2.02
CA LEU A 39 -3.77 -4.10 2.19
C LEU A 39 -3.62 -4.61 3.63
N SER A 40 -4.05 -3.84 4.64
CA SER A 40 -4.08 -4.29 6.03
C SER A 40 -4.97 -5.53 6.21
N ASN A 41 -6.12 -5.60 5.51
CA ASN A 41 -6.99 -6.78 5.54
C ASN A 41 -6.36 -8.05 4.94
N TYR A 42 -5.24 -7.92 4.22
CA TYR A 42 -4.43 -9.03 3.70
C TYR A 42 -3.12 -9.24 4.47
N ASN A 43 -3.05 -8.77 5.73
CA ASN A 43 -1.90 -8.92 6.62
C ASN A 43 -0.61 -8.26 6.11
N PHE A 44 -0.72 -7.21 5.28
CA PHE A 44 0.44 -6.41 4.91
C PHE A 44 0.77 -5.39 6.02
N LYS A 45 2.06 -5.23 6.29
CA LYS A 45 2.63 -4.10 7.04
C LYS A 45 3.28 -3.13 6.08
N PHE A 46 3.25 -1.85 6.44
CA PHE A 46 3.77 -0.76 5.62
C PHE A 46 5.13 -0.29 6.12
N TYR A 47 6.00 0.02 5.18
CA TYR A 47 7.36 0.46 5.41
C TYR A 47 7.67 1.63 4.48
N ASN A 48 8.35 2.63 5.01
CA ASN A 48 9.03 3.65 4.23
C ASN A 48 10.29 3.03 3.62
N TYR A 49 10.58 3.40 2.38
CA TYR A 49 11.87 3.13 1.76
C TYR A 49 12.74 4.38 1.88
N LEU A 50 13.65 4.38 2.84
CA LEU A 50 14.55 5.50 3.14
C LEU A 50 15.98 4.97 3.15
N ASP A 51 16.88 5.59 2.39
CA ASP A 51 18.30 5.23 2.35
C ASP A 51 18.56 3.72 2.20
N TYR A 52 17.84 3.08 1.28
CA TYR A 52 17.89 1.63 1.02
C TYR A 52 17.44 0.74 2.19
N LYS A 53 16.85 1.32 3.24
CA LYS A 53 16.33 0.63 4.43
C LYS A 53 14.81 0.66 4.49
N TRP A 54 14.27 -0.38 5.12
CA TRP A 54 12.83 -0.54 5.33
C TRP A 54 12.51 -0.09 6.74
N VAL A 55 11.88 1.07 6.87
CA VAL A 55 11.53 1.66 8.16
C VAL A 55 10.03 1.52 8.37
N PRO A 56 9.53 1.00 9.49
CA PRO A 56 8.08 0.90 9.72
C PRO A 56 7.37 2.24 9.49
N PHE A 57 6.31 2.22 8.70
CA PHE A 57 5.50 3.41 8.44
C PHE A 57 4.66 3.75 9.67
N ASN A 58 4.66 5.01 10.07
CA ASN A 58 3.82 5.55 11.13
C ASN A 58 2.72 6.43 10.53
N SER A 59 1.47 6.00 10.69
CA SER A 59 0.29 6.69 10.14
C SER A 59 -0.01 8.05 10.78
N LYS A 60 0.73 8.46 11.82
CA LYS A 60 0.62 9.78 12.44
C LYS A 60 1.33 10.89 11.64
N SER A 61 2.16 10.53 10.68
CA SER A 61 2.83 11.45 9.77
C SER A 61 2.19 11.38 8.37
N PRO A 62 2.28 12.46 7.57
CA PRO A 62 1.85 12.38 6.17
C PRO A 62 2.55 11.21 5.48
N PRO A 63 1.84 10.40 4.68
CA PRO A 63 2.46 9.30 3.96
C PRO A 63 3.56 9.85 3.04
N PRO A 64 4.77 9.27 3.04
CA PRO A 64 5.81 9.67 2.11
C PRO A 64 5.39 9.26 0.70
N ASN A 65 5.95 9.91 -0.33
CA ASN A 65 5.60 9.72 -1.74
C ASN A 65 5.51 8.25 -2.20
N ASN A 66 6.24 7.34 -1.55
CA ASN A 66 6.24 5.92 -1.86
C ASN A 66 6.21 5.08 -0.58
N LEU A 67 5.48 3.97 -0.62
CA LEU A 67 5.42 2.98 0.45
C LEU A 67 5.69 1.58 -0.08
N LEU A 68 6.28 0.76 0.79
CA LEU A 68 6.40 -0.67 0.62
C LEU A 68 5.41 -1.37 1.53
N ALA A 69 4.59 -2.26 0.99
CA ALA A 69 3.80 -3.18 1.78
C ALA A 69 4.45 -4.57 1.74
N LYS A 70 4.67 -5.19 2.91
CA LYS A 70 5.19 -6.56 3.04
C LYS A 70 4.20 -7.42 3.80
N ARG A 71 3.91 -8.61 3.29
CA ARG A 71 3.08 -9.59 3.99
C ARG A 71 3.81 -10.13 5.22
N ASN A 72 3.10 -10.18 6.36
CA ASN A 72 3.57 -10.89 7.56
C ASN A 72 3.58 -12.40 7.36
#